data_AF-A0A5K1HH84-F1
#
_entry.id   AF-A0A5K1HH84-F1
#
_cell.length_a   1.000
_cell.length_b   1.000
_cell.length_c   1.000
_cell.angle_alpha   90.00
_cell.angle_beta   90.00
_cell.angle_gamma   90.00
#
_symmetry.space_group_name_H-M   'P 1'
#
loop_
_entity.id
_entity.type
_entity.pdbx_description
1 polymer ?
#
loop_
_entity_poly.entity_id
_entity_poly.type
_entity_poly.pdbx_seq_one_letter_code
_entity_poly.pdbx_strand_id
1 'polypeptide(L)' 'VVVPRDPIQAKGLLLASIRDPNPVLFFEPKALYRKSGDLVPVGDYNLALEKAEVLNEGKDITLIGYGNLMKTL' A
#
# COMPACT_ATOMS: atom_id res chain seq x y z
N VAL A 1 11.96 2.37 1.11
CA VAL A 1 11.43 1.42 0.11
C VAL A 1 9.96 1.20 0.42
N VAL A 2 9.07 1.24 -0.56
CA VAL A 2 7.62 1.20 -0.35
C VAL A 2 6.97 0.24 -1.35
N VAL A 3 6.03 -0.58 -0.88
CA VAL A 3 5.29 -1.55 -1.71
C VAL A 3 3.79 -1.50 -1.35
N PRO A 4 2.91 -0.91 -2.19
CA PRO A 4 1.47 -0.85 -1.93
C PRO A 4 0.79 -2.20 -2.20
N ARG A 5 -0.36 -2.46 -1.55
CA ARG A 5 -1.16 -3.68 -1.75
C ARG A 5 -2.45 -3.50 -2.57
N ASP A 6 -2.93 -2.27 -2.72
CA ASP A 6 -4.16 -1.93 -3.42
C ASP A 6 -4.07 -0.51 -4.06
N PRO A 7 -5.06 -0.09 -4.88
CA PRO A 7 -5.02 1.22 -5.54
C PRO A 7 -5.11 2.42 -4.59
N ILE A 8 -5.85 2.31 -3.49
CA ILE A 8 -6.02 3.40 -2.51
C ILE A 8 -4.67 3.66 -1.85
N GLN A 9 -3.99 2.59 -1.42
CA GLN A 9 -2.63 2.64 -0.91
C GLN A 9 -1.65 3.11 -1.95
N ALA A 10 -1.73 2.62 -3.19
CA ALA A 10 -0.80 2.98 -4.25
C ALA A 10 -0.76 4.49 -4.47
N LYS A 11 -1.93 5.15 -4.60
CA LYS A 11 -1.98 6.61 -4.74
C LYS A 11 -1.46 7.31 -3.48
N GLY A 12 -1.98 6.97 -2.31
CA GLY A 12 -1.62 7.69 -1.07
C GLY A 12 -0.15 7.55 -0.69
N LEU A 13 0.43 6.37 -0.89
CA LEU A 13 1.85 6.10 -0.61
C LEU A 13 2.76 6.68 -1.70
N LEU A 14 2.36 6.68 -2.97
CA LEU A 14 3.15 7.29 -4.04
C LEU A 14 3.22 8.82 -3.88
N LEU A 15 2.10 9.46 -3.58
CA LEU A 15 2.06 10.90 -3.30
C LEU A 15 2.91 11.26 -2.08
N ALA A 16 2.85 10.47 -1.02
CA ALA A 16 3.74 10.63 0.14
C ALA A 16 5.21 10.44 -0.25
N SER A 17 5.53 9.43 -1.06
CA SER A 17 6.89 9.13 -1.52
C SER A 17 7.49 10.25 -2.37
N ILE A 18 6.69 10.88 -3.24
CA ILE A 18 7.11 12.02 -4.07
C ILE A 18 7.43 13.25 -3.20
N ARG A 19 6.72 13.42 -2.09
CA ARG A 19 6.84 14.58 -1.18
C ARG A 19 7.90 14.40 -0.10
N ASP A 20 8.38 13.18 0.10
CA ASP A 20 9.36 12.88 1.15
C ASP A 20 10.72 13.53 0.81
N PRO A 21 11.42 14.13 1.79
CA PRO A 21 12.74 14.71 1.55
C PRO A 21 13.83 13.66 1.30
N ASN A 22 13.57 12.38 1.57
CA ASN A 22 14.49 11.27 1.37
C ASN A 22 14.22 10.57 0.02
N PRO A 23 15.23 9.95 -0.60
CA PRO A 23 15.01 9.13 -1.79
C PRO A 23 14.15 7.91 -1.47
N VAL A 24 13.06 7.72 -2.23
CA VAL A 24 12.14 6.58 -2.07
C VAL A 24 12.15 5.69 -3.30
N LEU A 25 12.46 4.40 -3.10
CA LEU A 25 12.21 3.36 -4.08
C LEU A 25 10.79 2.81 -3.91
N PHE A 26 9.95 3.02 -4.92
CA PHE A 26 8.55 2.60 -4.93
C PHE A 26 8.36 1.41 -5.88
N PHE A 27 7.98 0.25 -5.35
CA PHE A 27 7.76 -0.96 -6.16
C PHE A 27 6.28 -1.21 -6.36
N GLU A 28 5.85 -1.15 -7.61
CA GLU A 28 4.46 -1.40 -8.01
C GLU A 28 4.25 -2.89 -8.31
N PRO A 29 3.42 -3.63 -7.55
CA PRO A 29 3.20 -5.04 -7.82
C PRO A 29 2.41 -5.22 -9.13
N LYS A 30 3.12 -5.46 -10.24
CA LYS A 30 2.55 -5.56 -11.60
C LYS A 30 1.35 -6.50 -11.73
N ALA A 31 1.30 -7.55 -10.89
CA ALA A 31 0.18 -8.49 -10.85
C ALA A 31 -1.16 -7.84 -10.46
N LEU A 32 -1.14 -6.66 -9.82
CA LEU A 32 -2.31 -5.95 -9.32
C LEU A 32 -2.88 -4.90 -10.29
N TYR A 33 -2.11 -4.43 -11.28
CA TYR A 33 -2.50 -3.30 -12.13
C TYR A 33 -3.86 -3.42 -12.82
N ARG A 34 -4.27 -4.64 -13.18
CA ARG A 34 -5.54 -4.89 -13.88
C ARG A 34 -6.55 -5.65 -13.03
N LYS A 35 -6.30 -5.76 -11.72
CA LYS A 35 -7.07 -6.60 -10.79
C LYS A 35 -7.89 -5.79 -9.79
N SER A 36 -8.11 -4.49 -9.98
CA SER A 36 -8.83 -3.66 -9.01
C SER A 36 -10.04 -2.95 -9.59
N GLY A 37 -11.15 -2.96 -8.83
CA GLY A 37 -12.36 -2.16 -9.07
C GLY A 37 -12.60 -1.12 -7.98
N ASP A 38 -11.59 -0.81 -7.16
CA ASP A 38 -11.75 0.04 -5.98
C ASP A 38 -11.94 1.51 -6.36
N LEU A 39 -12.82 2.20 -5.64
CA LEU A 39 -13.01 3.65 -5.78
C LEU A 39 -11.85 4.37 -5.11
N VAL A 40 -10.90 4.84 -5.92
CA VAL A 40 -9.80 5.69 -5.45
C VAL A 40 -10.31 7.13 -5.32
N PRO A 41 -10.16 7.79 -4.15
CA PRO A 41 -10.55 9.19 -4.00
C PRO A 41 -9.82 10.06 -5.04
N VAL A 42 -10.53 10.96 -5.71
CA VAL A 42 -9.93 11.83 -6.75
C VAL A 42 -9.04 12.92 -6.13
N GLY A 43 -9.46 13.46 -4.97
CA GLY A 43 -8.75 14.53 -4.26
C GLY A 43 -7.36 14.15 -3.75
N ASP A 44 -6.59 15.13 -3.29
CA ASP A 44 -5.26 14.92 -2.73
C ASP A 44 -5.34 14.22 -1.37
N TYR A 45 -4.49 13.20 -1.17
CA TYR A 45 -4.32 12.56 0.13
C TYR A 45 -2.97 11.84 0.18
N ASN A 46 -2.45 11.66 1.40
CA ASN A 46 -1.23 10.92 1.67
C ASN A 46 -1.48 9.82 2.70
N LEU A 47 -0.67 8.77 2.64
CA LEU A 47 -0.56 7.76 3.68
C LEU A 47 0.84 7.82 4.29
N ALA A 48 0.96 7.47 5.57
CA ALA A 48 2.25 7.48 6.26
C ALA A 48 3.17 6.37 5.72
N LEU A 49 4.43 6.70 5.37
CA LEU A 49 5.38 5.76 4.76
C LEU A 49 5.92 4.70 5.72
N GLU A 50 6.08 5.06 7.00
CA GLU A 50 6.70 4.22 8.03
C GLU A 50 5.66 3.55 8.95
N LYS A 51 4.45 3.33 8.44
CA LYS A 51 3.34 2.78 9.21
C LYS A 51 2.77 1.54 8.55
N ALA A 52 2.86 0.41 9.26
CA ALA A 52 2.14 -0.81 8.90
C ALA A 52 0.63 -0.68 9.19
N GLU A 53 -0.17 -1.44 8.46
CA GLU A 53 -1.62 -1.50 8.63
C GLU A 53 -2.01 -2.89 9.15
N VAL A 54 -2.81 -2.93 10.23
CA VAL A 54 -3.47 -4.16 10.69
C VAL A 54 -4.81 -4.26 9.96
N LEU A 55 -4.90 -5.20 9.02
CA LEU A 55 -6.13 -5.40 8.23
C LEU A 55 -7.18 -6.22 8.97
N ASN A 56 -6.73 -7.16 9.81
CA ASN A 56 -7.59 -8.04 10.58
C ASN A 56 -6.95 -8.29 11.94
N GLU A 57 -7.73 -8.13 13.00
CA GLU A 57 -7.26 -8.40 14.37
C GLU A 57 -7.28 -9.91 14.66
N GLY A 58 -6.30 -10.37 15.43
CA GLY A 58 -6.16 -11.77 15.81
C GLY A 58 -5.35 -11.90 17.09
N LYS A 59 -5.47 -13.05 17.76
CA LYS A 59 -4.84 -13.30 19.07
C LYS A 59 -3.89 -14.49 19.11
N ASP A 60 -3.97 -15.39 18.14
CA ASP A 60 -3.24 -16.66 18.16
C ASP A 60 -1.99 -16.65 17.28
N ILE A 61 -2.07 -16.00 16.11
CA ILE A 61 -1.00 -15.93 15.10
C ILE A 61 -0.95 -14.52 14.52
N THR A 62 0.26 -14.01 14.26
CA THR A 62 0.50 -12.80 13.46
C THR A 62 1.00 -13.17 12.08
N LEU A 63 0.27 -12.75 11.04
CA LEU A 63 0.66 -12.92 9.64
C LEU A 63 1.15 -11.58 9.09
N ILE A 64 2.37 -11.57 8.54
CA ILE A 64 2.99 -10.37 7.97
C ILE A 64 3.24 -10.60 6.49
N GLY A 65 2.77 -9.67 5.66
CA GLY A 65 2.96 -9.67 4.22
C GLY A 65 2.91 -8.27 3.65
N TYR A 66 3.22 -8.14 2.36
CA TYR A 66 3.12 -6.90 1.60
C TYR A 66 2.86 -7.18 0.11
N GLY A 67 2.46 -6.15 -0.63
CA GLY A 67 2.21 -6.24 -2.07
C GLY A 67 1.15 -7.29 -2.45
N ASN A 68 1.41 -8.06 -3.51
CA ASN A 68 0.45 -9.04 -4.04
C ASN A 68 0.08 -10.18 -3.06
N LEU A 69 0.95 -10.48 -2.09
CA LEU A 69 0.68 -11.53 -1.09
C LEU A 69 -0.55 -11.20 -0.22
N MET A 70 -0.84 -9.91 -0.02
CA MET A 70 -1.96 -9.45 0.82
C MET A 70 -3.35 -9.76 0.24
N LYS A 71 -3.46 -10.21 -1.02
CA LYS A 71 -4.75 -10.67 -1.57
C LYS A 71 -5.09 -12.12 -1.23
N THR A 72 -4.13 -12.88 -0.70
CA THR A 72 -4.28 -14.32 -0.46
C THR A 72 -4.36 -14.65 1.04
N LEU A 73 -3.96 -13.70 1.89
CA LEU A 73 -4.05 -13.74 3.35
C LEU A 73 -5.33 -13.05 3.80
#